data_AF-A0A932P8X3-F1
#
_entry.id   AF-A0A932P8X3-F1
#
_cell.length_a   1.000
_cell.length_b   1.000
_cell.length_c   1.000
_cell.angle_alpha   90.00
_cell.angle_beta   90.00
_cell.angle_gamma   90.00
#
_symmetry.space_group_name_H-M   'P 1'
#
loop_
_entity.id
_entity.type
_entity.pdbx_description
1 polymer ?
#
loop_
_entity_poly.entity_id
_entity_poly.type
_entity_poly.pdbx_seq_one_letter_code
_entity_poly.pdbx_strand_id
1 'polypeptide(L)'
;MQLGTPIPKTNLEAEGRIRKLVVRFYEIGRADPVLGPLFEAAIPNWPEHIAIVSDFWSHALLGTQRYRGNVFASHMRLPIEPVHFDLWLAVFKQAAAETLTPMLAEQAIARALHMTQSITVGLFPYKDAEGKPTRKPPFA
;
A
#
# COMPACT_ATOMS: atom_id res chain seq x y z
N MET A 1 -24.13 5.29 -27.89
CA MET A 1 -22.81 5.86 -27.58
C MET A 1 -22.94 6.68 -26.32
N GLN A 2 -22.54 6.14 -25.17
CA GLN A 2 -22.64 6.85 -23.91
C GLN A 2 -21.38 7.70 -23.76
N LEU A 3 -21.50 9.00 -24.00
CA LEU A 3 -20.45 9.98 -23.71
C LEU A 3 -20.23 9.92 -22.20
N GLY A 4 -19.14 9.29 -21.78
CA GLY A 4 -18.75 9.23 -20.37
C GLY A 4 -18.63 10.64 -19.81
N THR A 5 -19.25 10.89 -18.66
CA THR A 5 -19.17 12.16 -17.96
C THR A 5 -17.70 12.60 -17.87
N PRO A 6 -17.35 13.85 -18.24
CA PRO A 6 -15.99 14.34 -18.11
C PRO A 6 -15.53 14.15 -16.66
N ILE A 7 -14.39 13.47 -16.49
CA ILE A 7 -13.78 13.33 -15.18
C ILE A 7 -13.50 14.75 -14.67
N PRO A 8 -14.00 15.16 -13.49
CA PRO A 8 -13.76 16.49 -12.94
C PRO A 8 -12.25 16.81 -12.94
N LYS A 9 -11.87 18.05 -13.30
CA LYS A 9 -10.44 18.45 -13.34
C LYS A 9 -9.71 18.18 -12.02
N THR A 10 -10.42 18.32 -10.90
CA THR A 10 -9.93 18.01 -9.54
C THR A 10 -9.48 16.55 -9.40
N ASN A 11 -10.13 15.62 -10.11
CA ASN A 11 -9.76 14.21 -10.08
C ASN A 11 -8.51 13.95 -10.92
N LEU A 12 -8.29 14.68 -12.03
CA LEU A 12 -7.06 14.54 -12.83
C LEU A 12 -5.82 15.01 -12.04
N GLU A 13 -5.94 16.11 -11.30
CA GLU A 13 -4.87 16.58 -10.42
C GLU A 13 -4.61 15.60 -9.27
N ALA A 14 -5.67 15.05 -8.66
CA ALA A 14 -5.56 14.04 -7.62
C ALA A 14 -4.90 12.75 -8.13
N GLU A 15 -5.28 12.26 -9.31
CA GLU A 15 -4.67 11.09 -9.97
C GLU A 15 -3.17 11.31 -10.21
N GLY A 16 -2.78 12.49 -10.71
CA GLY A 16 -1.37 12.85 -10.89
C GLY A 16 -0.57 12.85 -9.58
N ARG A 17 -1.19 13.32 -8.47
CA ARG A 17 -0.58 13.30 -7.14
C ARG A 17 -0.49 11.89 -6.55
N ILE A 18 -1.52 11.06 -6.75
CA ILE A 18 -1.51 9.65 -6.33
C ILE A 18 -0.40 8.89 -7.02
N ARG A 19 -0.21 9.09 -8.33
CA ARG A 19 0.93 8.48 -9.03
C ARG A 19 2.27 8.93 -8.46
N LYS A 20 2.42 10.22 -8.15
CA LYS A 20 3.64 10.75 -7.50
C LYS A 20 3.87 10.13 -6.12
N LEU A 21 2.82 9.99 -5.31
CA LEU A 21 2.86 9.28 -4.03
C LEU A 21 3.39 7.88 -4.21
N VAL A 22 2.82 7.10 -5.13
CA VAL A 22 3.21 5.69 -5.33
C VAL A 22 4.67 5.57 -5.79
N VAL A 23 5.10 6.40 -6.74
CA VAL A 23 6.50 6.44 -7.18
C VAL A 23 7.41 6.78 -6.00
N ARG A 24 7.09 7.84 -5.25
CA ARG A 24 7.91 8.30 -4.13
C ARG A 24 7.98 7.29 -2.99
N PHE A 25 6.86 6.64 -2.69
CA PHE A 25 6.77 5.55 -1.72
C PHE A 25 7.76 4.43 -2.04
N TYR A 26 7.81 3.99 -3.30
CA TYR A 26 8.76 2.95 -3.71
C TYR A 26 10.19 3.45 -3.82
N GLU A 27 10.45 4.72 -4.19
CA GLU A 27 11.81 5.28 -4.14
C GLU A 27 12.41 5.21 -2.72
N ILE A 28 11.65 5.67 -1.72
CA ILE A 28 12.09 5.66 -0.32
C ILE A 28 12.18 4.21 0.18
N GLY A 29 11.15 3.40 -0.08
CA GLY A 29 11.08 2.02 0.40
C GLY A 29 12.15 1.10 -0.21
N ARG A 30 12.56 1.33 -1.45
CA ARG A 30 13.66 0.58 -2.09
C ARG A 30 15.03 0.94 -1.53
N ALA A 31 15.21 2.17 -1.04
CA ALA A 31 16.44 2.61 -0.41
C ALA A 31 16.56 2.13 1.06
N ASP A 32 15.45 1.72 1.68
CA ASP A 32 15.46 1.16 3.03
C ASP A 32 16.11 -0.26 3.03
N PRO A 33 17.07 -0.53 3.95
CA PRO A 33 17.83 -1.78 3.94
C PRO A 33 16.99 -3.02 4.33
N VAL A 34 15.82 -2.84 4.93
CA VAL A 34 14.93 -3.93 5.35
C VAL A 34 13.83 -4.15 4.31
N LEU A 35 13.17 -3.08 3.84
CA LEU A 35 12.10 -3.17 2.86
C LEU A 35 12.59 -3.39 1.44
N GLY A 36 13.73 -2.77 1.07
CA GLY A 36 14.26 -2.82 -0.30
C GLY A 36 14.43 -4.24 -0.82
N PRO A 37 15.14 -5.15 -0.11
CA PRO A 37 15.29 -6.54 -0.53
C PRO A 37 13.96 -7.29 -0.71
N LEU A 38 12.95 -7.02 0.12
CA LEU A 38 11.63 -7.63 -0.03
C LEU A 38 10.93 -7.16 -1.30
N PHE A 39 11.00 -5.87 -1.60
CA PHE A 39 10.39 -5.32 -2.82
C PHE A 39 11.08 -5.84 -4.08
N GLU A 40 12.42 -5.83 -4.13
CA GLU A 40 13.16 -6.32 -5.31
C GLU A 40 12.91 -7.82 -5.57
N ALA A 41 12.76 -8.62 -4.51
CA ALA A 41 12.42 -10.04 -4.66
C ALA A 41 10.98 -10.28 -5.14
N ALA A 42 10.03 -9.43 -4.71
CA ALA A 42 8.61 -9.61 -4.98
C ALA A 42 8.12 -8.94 -6.28
N ILE A 43 8.83 -7.91 -6.77
CA ILE A 43 8.36 -7.04 -7.88
C ILE A 43 9.29 -7.20 -9.09
N PRO A 44 8.95 -8.08 -10.04
CA PRO A 44 9.78 -8.30 -11.24
C PRO A 44 9.62 -7.20 -12.29
N ASN A 45 8.49 -6.48 -12.31
CA ASN A 45 8.18 -5.44 -13.29
C ASN A 45 7.72 -4.15 -12.60
N TRP A 46 8.67 -3.23 -12.41
CA TRP A 46 8.44 -1.97 -11.69
C TRP A 46 7.38 -1.06 -12.35
N PRO A 47 7.45 -0.72 -13.66
CA PRO A 47 6.43 0.11 -14.29
C PRO A 47 5.01 -0.42 -14.16
N GLU A 48 4.82 -1.73 -14.36
CA GLU A 48 3.51 -2.38 -14.24
C GLU A 48 3.01 -2.35 -12.79
N HIS A 49 3.87 -2.66 -11.83
CA HIS A 49 3.53 -2.63 -10.41
C HIS A 49 3.14 -1.23 -9.93
N ILE A 50 3.87 -0.20 -10.34
CA ILE A 50 3.53 1.20 -10.04
C ILE A 50 2.15 1.55 -10.60
N ALA A 51 1.79 1.09 -11.80
CA ALA A 51 0.47 1.32 -12.37
C ALA A 51 -0.64 0.65 -11.55
N ILE A 52 -0.45 -0.62 -11.17
CA ILE A 52 -1.39 -1.39 -10.34
C ILE A 52 -1.62 -0.70 -8.99
N VAL A 53 -0.56 -0.30 -8.30
CA VAL A 53 -0.65 0.34 -6.99
C VAL A 53 -1.21 1.76 -7.10
N SER A 54 -0.98 2.48 -8.20
CA SER A 54 -1.64 3.76 -8.48
C SER A 54 -3.15 3.58 -8.63
N ASP A 55 -3.59 2.55 -9.36
CA ASP A 55 -5.01 2.23 -9.49
C ASP A 55 -5.64 1.82 -8.16
N PHE A 56 -4.91 1.08 -7.32
CA PHE A 56 -5.35 0.73 -5.96
C PHE A 56 -5.64 2.00 -5.13
N TRP A 57 -4.70 2.93 -5.08
CA TRP A 57 -4.88 4.17 -4.30
C TRP A 57 -5.91 5.11 -4.91
N SER A 58 -6.01 5.15 -6.23
CA SER A 58 -7.09 5.87 -6.91
C SER A 58 -8.47 5.27 -6.57
N HIS A 59 -8.60 3.95 -6.51
CA HIS A 59 -9.81 3.30 -6.01
C HIS A 59 -10.08 3.68 -4.55
N ALA A 60 -9.09 3.57 -3.67
CA ALA A 60 -9.24 3.81 -2.24
C ALA A 60 -9.59 5.26 -1.87
N LEU A 61 -9.09 6.24 -2.63
CA LEU A 61 -9.24 7.67 -2.34
C LEU A 61 -10.32 8.34 -3.19
N LEU A 62 -10.45 7.93 -4.45
CA LEU A 62 -11.32 8.60 -5.43
C LEU A 62 -12.48 7.72 -5.89
N GLY A 63 -12.54 6.44 -5.48
CA GLY A 63 -13.63 5.52 -5.83
C GLY A 63 -13.58 4.98 -7.26
N THR A 64 -12.46 5.14 -7.97
CA THR A 64 -12.32 4.63 -9.35
C THR A 64 -12.40 3.10 -9.41
N GLN A 65 -12.79 2.53 -10.56
CA GLN A 65 -13.08 1.09 -10.69
C GLN A 65 -12.03 0.31 -11.50
N ARG A 66 -10.82 0.87 -11.65
CA ARG A 66 -9.74 0.26 -12.46
C ARG A 66 -8.99 -0.84 -11.70
N TYR A 67 -8.86 -0.69 -10.38
CA TYR A 67 -8.25 -1.73 -9.55
C TYR A 67 -9.19 -2.93 -9.37
N ARG A 68 -8.69 -4.12 -9.69
CA ARG A 68 -9.42 -5.40 -9.57
C ARG A 68 -8.66 -6.46 -8.79
N GLY A 69 -7.55 -6.07 -8.14
CA GLY A 69 -6.68 -6.99 -7.42
C GLY A 69 -7.21 -7.37 -6.03
N ASN A 70 -6.65 -8.45 -5.48
CA ASN A 70 -6.84 -8.80 -4.08
C ASN A 70 -5.56 -8.50 -3.31
N VAL A 71 -5.56 -7.39 -2.58
CA VAL A 71 -4.39 -6.92 -1.84
C VAL A 71 -3.96 -7.96 -0.80
N PHE A 72 -4.90 -8.51 -0.03
CA PHE A 72 -4.58 -9.48 1.02
C PHE A 72 -3.92 -10.74 0.45
N ALA A 73 -4.51 -11.34 -0.59
CA ALA A 73 -3.98 -12.55 -1.22
C ALA A 73 -2.56 -12.35 -1.77
N SER A 74 -2.24 -11.15 -2.27
CA SER A 74 -0.91 -10.81 -2.77
C SER A 74 0.16 -10.81 -1.67
N HIS A 75 -0.22 -10.52 -0.42
CA HIS A 75 0.70 -10.44 0.72
C HIS A 75 0.84 -11.78 1.47
N MET A 76 -0.11 -12.71 1.34
CA MET A 76 -0.12 -13.98 2.08
C MET A 76 1.12 -14.84 1.87
N ARG A 77 1.69 -14.84 0.66
CA ARG A 77 2.83 -15.70 0.30
C ARG A 77 4.18 -15.02 0.46
N LEU A 78 4.21 -13.74 0.80
CA LEU A 78 5.45 -13.01 0.97
C LEU A 78 6.08 -13.34 2.33
N PRO A 79 7.43 -13.33 2.42
CA PRO A 79 8.17 -13.48 3.68
C PRO A 79 8.15 -12.17 4.49
N ILE A 80 6.97 -11.59 4.65
CA ILE A 80 6.74 -10.41 5.46
C ILE A 80 6.46 -10.82 6.90
N GLU A 81 6.78 -9.90 7.81
CA GLU A 81 6.75 -10.05 9.27
C GLU A 81 6.19 -8.74 9.85
N PRO A 82 5.67 -8.72 11.09
CA PRO A 82 5.03 -7.54 11.67
C PRO A 82 5.87 -6.26 11.57
N VAL A 83 7.18 -6.34 11.80
CA VAL A 83 8.11 -5.20 11.72
C VAL A 83 8.11 -4.50 10.34
N HIS A 84 7.86 -5.24 9.27
CA HIS A 84 7.83 -4.69 7.92
C HIS A 84 6.65 -3.74 7.72
N PHE A 85 5.53 -3.94 8.42
CA PHE A 85 4.35 -3.07 8.30
C PHE A 85 4.58 -1.71 8.92
N ASP A 86 5.32 -1.65 10.04
CA ASP A 86 5.66 -0.39 10.70
C ASP A 86 6.59 0.46 9.82
N LEU A 87 7.62 -0.17 9.25
CA LEU A 87 8.53 0.49 8.31
C LEU A 87 7.80 0.95 7.05
N TRP A 88 6.99 0.06 6.46
CA TRP A 88 6.18 0.37 5.28
C TRP A 88 5.28 1.58 5.53
N LEU A 89 4.65 1.65 6.70
CA LEU A 89 3.75 2.74 7.07
C LEU A 89 4.51 4.05 7.31
N ALA A 90 5.70 4.00 7.91
CA ALA A 90 6.55 5.17 8.07
C ALA A 90 6.95 5.77 6.71
N VAL A 91 7.41 4.92 5.79
CA VAL A 91 7.74 5.30 4.42
C VAL A 91 6.54 5.87 3.68
N PHE A 92 5.37 5.24 3.81
CA PHE A 92 4.14 5.72 3.18
C PHE A 92 3.71 7.10 3.70
N LYS A 93 3.76 7.32 5.02
CA LYS A 93 3.46 8.62 5.63
C LYS A 93 4.37 9.72 5.11
N GLN A 94 5.66 9.44 4.99
CA GLN A 94 6.62 10.38 4.42
C GLN A 94 6.27 10.72 2.96
N ALA A 95 6.08 9.72 2.12
CA ALA A 95 5.74 9.93 0.71
C ALA A 95 4.42 10.70 0.54
N ALA A 96 3.42 10.43 1.38
CA ALA A 96 2.13 11.13 1.36
C ALA A 96 2.28 12.62 1.70
N ALA A 97 3.06 12.95 2.73
CA ALA A 97 3.33 14.33 3.12
C ALA A 97 4.09 15.11 2.04
N GLU A 98 5.00 14.45 1.32
CA GLU A 98 5.82 15.08 0.27
C GLU A 98 5.06 15.33 -1.05
N THR A 99 4.00 14.56 -1.34
CA THR A 99 3.41 14.51 -2.70
C THR A 99 1.93 14.89 -2.78
N LEU A 100 1.17 14.69 -1.71
CA LEU A 100 -0.27 14.97 -1.66
C LEU A 100 -0.55 16.35 -1.06
N THR A 101 -1.80 16.82 -1.20
CA THR A 101 -2.28 17.95 -0.37
C THR A 101 -2.50 17.47 1.06
N PRO A 102 -2.47 18.36 2.08
CA PRO A 102 -2.66 17.94 3.48
C PRO A 102 -3.92 17.09 3.71
N MET A 103 -5.05 17.52 3.13
CA MET A 103 -6.32 16.79 3.24
C MET A 103 -6.26 15.40 2.60
N LEU A 104 -5.65 15.26 1.42
CA LEU A 104 -5.55 13.97 0.74
C LEU A 104 -4.51 13.06 1.40
N ALA A 105 -3.44 13.63 1.96
CA ALA A 105 -2.44 12.91 2.74
C ALA A 105 -3.07 12.30 4.00
N GLU A 106 -3.87 13.06 4.75
CA GLU A 106 -4.57 12.57 5.93
C GLU A 106 -5.49 11.38 5.59
N GLN A 107 -6.28 11.50 4.53
CA GLN A 107 -7.14 10.41 4.05
C GLN A 107 -6.32 9.17 3.64
N ALA A 108 -5.25 9.35 2.87
CA ALA A 108 -4.38 8.26 2.45
C ALA A 108 -3.73 7.55 3.65
N ILE A 109 -3.24 8.31 4.64
CA ILE A 109 -2.60 7.77 5.83
C ILE A 109 -3.62 7.01 6.70
N ALA A 110 -4.83 7.54 6.88
CA ALA A 110 -5.90 6.84 7.61
C ALA A 110 -6.26 5.50 6.95
N ARG A 111 -6.35 5.47 5.62
CA ARG A 111 -6.59 4.23 4.86
C ARG A 111 -5.42 3.26 4.95
N ALA A 112 -4.19 3.75 4.85
CA ALA A 112 -2.97 2.96 5.00
C ALA A 112 -2.92 2.28 6.37
N LEU A 113 -3.15 3.04 7.45
CA LEU A 113 -3.22 2.53 8.83
C LEU A 113 -4.22 1.39 8.99
N HIS A 114 -5.45 1.60 8.52
CA HIS A 114 -6.50 0.59 8.60
C HIS A 114 -6.15 -0.67 7.81
N MET A 115 -5.59 -0.50 6.61
CA MET A 115 -5.17 -1.60 5.76
C MET A 115 -4.02 -2.41 6.39
N THR A 116 -2.97 -1.74 6.88
CA THR A 116 -1.83 -2.43 7.53
C THR A 116 -2.28 -3.20 8.76
N GLN A 117 -3.18 -2.64 9.58
CA GLN A 117 -3.77 -3.34 10.72
C GLN A 117 -4.54 -4.57 10.28
N SER A 118 -5.43 -4.43 9.29
CA SER A 118 -6.28 -5.53 8.80
C SER A 118 -5.45 -6.66 8.18
N ILE A 119 -4.44 -6.34 7.36
CA ILE A 119 -3.55 -7.35 6.77
C ILE A 119 -2.70 -8.01 7.85
N THR A 120 -2.18 -7.25 8.81
CA THR A 120 -1.38 -7.82 9.91
C THR A 120 -2.20 -8.82 10.72
N VAL A 121 -3.42 -8.47 11.12
CA VAL A 121 -4.31 -9.38 11.87
C VAL A 121 -4.64 -10.64 11.04
N GLY A 122 -4.92 -10.48 9.75
CA GLY A 122 -5.26 -11.61 8.88
C GLY A 122 -4.06 -12.54 8.59
N LEU A 123 -2.84 -12.00 8.53
CA LEU A 123 -1.63 -12.78 8.27
C LEU A 123 -1.02 -13.39 9.53
N PHE A 124 -1.20 -12.77 10.69
CA PHE A 124 -0.62 -13.23 11.96
C PHE A 124 -1.72 -13.43 13.00
N PRO A 125 -2.63 -14.39 12.80
CA PRO A 125 -3.80 -14.56 13.65
C PRO A 125 -3.49 -15.15 15.03
N TYR A 126 -2.27 -15.66 15.24
CA TYR A 126 -1.84 -16.29 16.48
C TYR A 126 -0.81 -15.45 17.24
N LYS A 127 -0.48 -15.89 18.46
CA LYS A 127 0.62 -15.36 19.25
C LYS A 127 1.59 -16.49 19.63
N ASP A 128 2.88 -16.22 19.60
CA ASP A 128 3.91 -17.14 20.11
C ASP A 128 3.96 -17.14 21.65
N ALA A 129 4.89 -17.91 22.23
CA ALA A 129 5.06 -18.04 23.68
C ALA A 129 5.42 -16.69 24.34
N GLU A 130 6.06 -15.79 23.59
CA GLU A 130 6.43 -14.44 23.99
C GLU A 130 5.32 -13.40 23.72
N GLY A 131 4.18 -13.83 23.16
CA GLY A 131 3.02 -12.98 22.87
C GLY A 131 3.11 -12.20 21.56
N LYS A 132 4.11 -12.45 20.70
CA LYS A 132 4.29 -11.76 19.42
C LYS A 132 3.39 -12.37 18.34
N PRO A 133 2.87 -11.55 17.41
CA PRO A 133 2.04 -12.04 16.31
C PRO A 133 2.78 -13.07 15.45
N THR A 134 2.13 -14.19 15.14
CA THR A 134 2.72 -15.26 14.32
C THR A 134 1.70 -15.92 13.38
N ARG A 135 2.21 -16.47 12.27
CA ARG A 135 1.47 -17.31 11.33
C ARG A 135 1.21 -18.72 11.86
N LYS A 136 2.03 -19.19 12.81
CA LYS A 136 1.98 -20.57 13.30
C LYS A 136 0.98 -20.71 14.45
N PRO A 137 0.10 -21.72 14.44
CA PRO A 137 -0.74 -22.01 15.59
C PRO A 137 0.12 -22.31 16.82
N PRO A 138 -0.32 -21.92 18.04
CA PRO A 138 0.43 -22.14 19.28
C PRO A 138 0.60 -23.63 19.65
N PHE A 139 -0.12 -24.54 18.96
CA PHE A 139 -0.12 -25.98 19.21
C PHE A 139 0.28 -26.81 17.97
N ALA A 140 0.94 -26.20 16.98
CA ALA A 140 1.35 -26.85 15.73
C ALA A 140 2.80 -27.38 15.78
#